data_AF-A0A351X833-F1
#
_entry.id   AF-A0A351X833-F1
#
_cell.length_a   1.000
_cell.length_b   1.000
_cell.length_c   1.000
_cell.angle_alpha   90.00
_cell.angle_beta   90.00
_cell.angle_gamma   90.00
#
_symmetry.space_group_name_H-M   'P 1'
#
loop_
_entity.id
_entity.type
_entity.pdbx_description
1 polymer ?
#
loop_
_entity_poly.entity_id
_entity_poly.type
_entity_poly.pdbx_seq_one_letter_code
_entity_poly.pdbx_strand_id
1 'polypeptide(L)'
;MDKYGLSTQVMETYIADFHGTTVTLFEKVDPDQQTNMPVCFDCHGVHDIRRADDPEKGLQVKENLLSTCQRCHPDATSNFPDSWLSHYIPSPEHAPLVYYVGLVYKILIPLVLGAMALFILTDIYRKVSRKRKKNGNNGGIEELQPPTPDFSQDSK
;
A
#
# COMPACT_ATOMS: atom_id res chain seq x y z
N MET A 1 -21.83 6.96 9.41
CA MET A 1 -21.98 5.82 10.35
C MET A 1 -21.82 6.29 11.80
N ASP A 2 -20.87 7.19 12.09
CA ASP A 2 -20.64 7.82 13.41
C ASP A 2 -21.88 8.45 14.06
N LYS A 3 -22.79 9.03 13.27
CA LYS A 3 -24.03 9.65 13.76
C LYS A 3 -24.94 8.68 14.53
N TYR A 4 -24.84 7.36 14.28
CA TYR A 4 -25.72 6.35 14.86
C TYR A 4 -24.97 5.30 15.72
N GLY A 5 -23.67 5.48 15.96
CA GLY A 5 -22.88 4.54 16.77
C GLY A 5 -22.79 3.12 16.20
N LEU A 6 -23.09 2.94 14.91
CA LEU A 6 -23.03 1.64 14.24
C LEU A 6 -21.58 1.32 13.87
N SER A 7 -21.09 0.18 14.36
CA SER A 7 -19.76 -0.32 14.01
C SER A 7 -19.72 -0.75 12.54
N THR A 8 -18.77 -0.19 11.81
CA THR A 8 -18.46 -0.53 10.41
C THR A 8 -17.37 -1.58 10.27
N GLN A 9 -16.82 -2.05 11.39
CA GLN A 9 -15.57 -2.82 11.42
C GLN A 9 -15.64 -4.11 10.60
N VAL A 10 -16.79 -4.79 10.57
CA VAL A 10 -16.98 -6.00 9.75
C VAL A 10 -16.87 -5.70 8.26
N MET A 11 -17.52 -4.63 7.81
CA MET A 11 -17.46 -4.20 6.41
C MET A 11 -16.07 -3.67 6.06
N GLU A 12 -15.45 -2.89 6.95
CA GLU A 12 -14.11 -2.34 6.73
C GLU A 12 -13.05 -3.45 6.62
N THR A 13 -13.10 -4.45 7.50
CA THR A 13 -12.18 -5.59 7.46
C THR A 13 -12.42 -6.47 6.23
N TYR A 14 -13.67 -6.65 5.80
CA TYR A 14 -13.98 -7.32 4.54
C TYR A 14 -13.41 -6.58 3.33
N ILE A 15 -13.70 -5.28 3.18
CA ILE A 15 -13.19 -4.49 2.04
C ILE A 15 -11.66 -4.47 2.02
N ALA A 16 -11.02 -4.50 3.19
CA ALA A 16 -9.56 -4.53 3.31
C ALA A 16 -8.93 -5.91 3.05
N ASP A 17 -9.72 -6.99 3.01
CA ASP A 17 -9.22 -8.32 2.69
C ASP A 17 -9.09 -8.53 1.17
N PHE A 18 -8.51 -9.67 0.76
CA PHE A 18 -8.31 -9.99 -0.65
C PHE A 18 -9.63 -10.14 -1.41
N HIS A 19 -10.67 -10.69 -0.78
CA HIS A 19 -11.99 -10.90 -1.37
C HIS A 19 -12.68 -9.56 -1.62
N GLY A 20 -12.86 -8.74 -0.57
CA GLY A 20 -13.52 -7.45 -0.68
C GLY A 20 -12.72 -6.43 -1.51
N THR A 21 -11.39 -6.43 -1.43
CA THR A 21 -10.55 -5.56 -2.29
C THR A 21 -10.75 -5.87 -3.76
N THR A 22 -10.82 -7.16 -4.12
CA THR A 22 -11.04 -7.58 -5.51
C THR A 22 -12.43 -7.20 -5.98
N VAL A 23 -13.47 -7.47 -5.20
CA VAL A 23 -14.85 -7.04 -5.53
C VAL A 23 -14.90 -5.51 -5.76
N THR A 24 -14.32 -4.75 -4.84
CA THR A 24 -14.27 -3.27 -4.91
C THR A 24 -13.50 -2.78 -6.13
N LEU A 25 -12.45 -3.49 -6.56
CA LEU A 25 -11.69 -3.15 -7.74
C LEU A 25 -12.48 -3.41 -9.02
N PHE A 26 -13.12 -4.57 -9.14
CA PHE A 26 -13.94 -4.92 -10.30
C PHE A 26 -15.11 -3.96 -10.48
N GLU A 27 -15.81 -3.62 -9.40
CA GLU A 27 -16.89 -2.63 -9.42
C GLU A 27 -16.44 -1.26 -9.97
N LYS A 28 -15.17 -0.88 -9.76
CA LYS A 28 -14.61 0.39 -10.24
C LYS A 28 -14.09 0.34 -11.68
N VAL A 29 -13.56 -0.80 -12.12
CA VAL A 29 -12.86 -0.94 -13.40
C VAL A 29 -13.78 -1.47 -14.49
N ASP A 30 -14.64 -2.44 -14.17
CA ASP A 30 -15.58 -3.07 -15.08
C ASP A 30 -16.87 -3.47 -14.32
N PRO A 31 -17.81 -2.53 -14.12
CA PRO A 31 -18.99 -2.75 -13.28
C PRO A 31 -19.98 -3.78 -13.86
N ASP A 32 -19.94 -4.03 -15.17
CA ASP A 32 -20.80 -5.01 -15.82
C ASP A 32 -20.23 -6.44 -15.72
N GLN A 33 -18.96 -6.57 -15.34
CA GLN A 33 -18.31 -7.85 -15.13
C GLN A 33 -18.69 -8.45 -13.76
N GLN A 34 -19.26 -9.66 -13.79
CA GLN A 34 -19.49 -10.42 -12.56
C GLN A 34 -18.16 -10.84 -11.94
N THR A 35 -18.00 -10.55 -10.65
CA THR A 35 -16.85 -11.01 -9.86
C THR A 35 -17.08 -12.46 -9.42
N ASN A 36 -16.05 -13.29 -9.52
CA ASN A 36 -16.04 -14.66 -9.01
C ASN A 36 -15.52 -14.76 -7.56
N MET A 37 -15.56 -13.65 -6.83
CA MET A 37 -15.01 -13.52 -5.49
C MET A 37 -16.13 -13.58 -4.44
N PRO A 38 -15.94 -14.25 -3.29
CA PRO A 38 -17.03 -14.43 -2.35
C PRO A 38 -17.40 -13.10 -1.68
N VAL A 39 -18.71 -12.93 -1.50
CA VAL A 39 -19.32 -11.87 -0.71
C VAL A 39 -19.94 -12.44 0.55
N CYS A 40 -20.60 -11.59 1.35
CA CYS A 40 -21.09 -11.93 2.68
C CYS A 40 -21.86 -13.26 2.73
N PHE A 41 -22.78 -13.46 1.77
CA PHE A 41 -23.65 -14.63 1.75
C PHE A 41 -22.99 -15.91 1.22
N ASP A 42 -21.89 -15.83 0.47
CA ASP A 42 -21.19 -17.02 -0.02
C ASP A 42 -20.54 -17.79 1.13
N CYS A 43 -20.15 -17.06 2.17
CA CYS A 43 -19.65 -17.62 3.43
C CYS A 43 -20.78 -17.86 4.43
N HIS A 44 -21.65 -16.87 4.68
CA HIS A 44 -22.62 -16.92 5.78
C HIS A 44 -23.96 -17.59 5.43
N GLY A 45 -24.27 -17.79 4.15
CA GLY A 45 -25.58 -18.23 3.68
C GLY A 45 -26.57 -17.09 3.48
N VAL A 46 -27.82 -17.42 3.15
CA VAL A 46 -28.86 -16.42 2.81
C VAL A 46 -30.04 -16.53 3.78
N HIS A 47 -30.76 -17.65 3.75
CA HIS A 47 -31.92 -17.90 4.62
C HIS A 47 -31.61 -18.83 5.81
N ASP A 48 -30.37 -19.31 5.88
CA ASP A 48 -29.85 -20.24 6.86
C ASP A 48 -28.68 -19.65 7.65
N ILE A 49 -28.53 -18.32 7.63
CA ILE A 49 -27.45 -17.59 8.32
C ILE A 49 -27.42 -17.99 9.79
N ARG A 50 -26.31 -18.63 10.18
CA ARG A 50 -26.07 -19.05 11.56
C ARG A 50 -25.21 -18.02 12.27
N ARG A 51 -25.31 -18.05 13.60
CA ARG A 51 -24.37 -17.29 14.42
C ARG A 51 -22.96 -17.81 14.19
N ALA A 52 -21.97 -16.92 14.23
CA ALA A 52 -20.58 -17.31 14.01
C ALA A 52 -20.08 -18.33 15.06
N ASP A 53 -20.63 -18.27 16.28
CA ASP A 53 -20.32 -19.13 17.43
C ASP A 53 -21.15 -20.43 17.50
N ASP A 54 -21.98 -20.71 16.49
CA ASP A 54 -22.74 -21.96 16.42
C ASP A 54 -21.77 -23.16 16.26
N PRO A 55 -21.81 -24.17 17.15
CA PRO A 55 -20.84 -25.26 17.14
C PRO A 55 -21.02 -26.22 15.97
N GLU A 56 -22.21 -26.31 15.37
CA GLU A 56 -22.48 -27.23 14.27
C GLU A 56 -22.23 -26.57 12.91
N LYS A 57 -22.57 -25.29 12.78
CA LYS A 57 -22.62 -24.59 11.48
C LYS A 57 -21.95 -23.23 11.47
N GLY A 58 -21.46 -22.75 12.60
CA GLY A 58 -20.77 -21.47 12.72
C GLY A 58 -19.38 -21.53 12.10
N LEU A 59 -18.95 -20.40 11.56
CA LEU A 59 -17.65 -20.25 10.89
C LEU A 59 -16.48 -19.99 11.87
N GLN A 60 -16.73 -19.86 13.18
CA GLN A 60 -15.64 -19.90 14.18
C GLN A 60 -15.04 -21.30 14.32
N VAL A 61 -15.80 -22.33 13.97
CA VAL A 61 -15.30 -23.71 13.92
C VAL A 61 -14.44 -23.86 12.67
N LYS A 62 -13.16 -24.15 12.87
CA LYS A 62 -12.14 -24.17 11.81
C LYS A 62 -12.47 -25.16 10.70
N GLU A 63 -13.07 -26.29 11.03
CA GLU A 63 -13.47 -27.34 10.09
C GLU A 63 -14.62 -26.86 9.19
N ASN A 64 -15.61 -26.17 9.76
CA ASN A 64 -16.74 -25.60 9.02
C ASN A 64 -16.26 -24.48 8.08
N LEU A 65 -15.32 -23.66 8.56
CA LEU A 65 -14.69 -22.63 7.75
C LEU A 65 -13.87 -23.23 6.60
N LEU A 66 -13.04 -24.25 6.87
CA LEU A 66 -12.27 -24.94 5.84
C LEU A 66 -13.19 -25.51 4.74
N SER A 67 -14.28 -26.18 5.12
CA SER A 67 -15.28 -26.69 4.18
C SER A 67 -15.87 -25.59 3.31
N THR A 68 -16.08 -24.39 3.88
CA THR A 68 -16.56 -23.22 3.15
C THR A 68 -15.50 -22.69 2.18
N CYS A 69 -14.24 -22.54 2.62
CA CYS A 69 -13.12 -22.14 1.76
C CYS A 69 -12.92 -23.11 0.59
N GLN A 70 -13.09 -24.42 0.82
CA GLN A 70 -12.90 -25.47 -0.19
C GLN A 70 -13.91 -25.45 -1.32
N ARG A 71 -15.03 -24.71 -1.19
CA ARG A 71 -15.97 -24.48 -2.30
C ARG A 71 -15.31 -23.78 -3.48
N CYS A 72 -14.36 -22.89 -3.21
CA CYS A 72 -13.59 -22.16 -4.24
C CYS A 72 -12.12 -22.58 -4.27
N HIS A 73 -11.56 -23.05 -3.15
CA HIS A 73 -10.17 -23.50 -3.00
C HIS A 73 -10.11 -25.02 -2.71
N PRO A 74 -10.36 -25.89 -3.69
CA PRO A 74 -10.54 -27.33 -3.45
C PRO A 74 -9.31 -28.00 -2.80
N ASP A 75 -8.11 -27.48 -3.05
CA ASP A 75 -6.85 -28.01 -2.50
C ASP A 75 -6.45 -27.38 -1.14
N ALA A 76 -7.32 -26.53 -0.56
CA ALA A 76 -7.05 -25.91 0.74
C ALA A 76 -6.91 -26.98 1.83
N THR A 77 -5.83 -26.88 2.60
CA THR A 77 -5.54 -27.77 3.74
C THR A 77 -5.97 -27.13 5.06
N SER A 78 -5.90 -27.87 6.16
CA SER A 78 -6.32 -27.40 7.48
C SER A 78 -5.65 -26.10 7.94
N ASN A 79 -4.44 -25.79 7.47
CA ASN A 79 -3.75 -24.55 7.85
C ASN A 79 -4.14 -23.35 6.98
N PHE A 80 -4.88 -23.56 5.89
CA PHE A 80 -5.25 -22.50 4.96
C PHE A 80 -6.10 -21.40 5.63
N PRO A 81 -7.14 -21.72 6.42
CA PRO A 81 -7.95 -20.69 7.09
C PRO A 81 -7.19 -19.87 8.14
N ASP A 82 -6.03 -20.34 8.63
CA ASP A 82 -5.24 -19.61 9.64
C ASP A 82 -4.63 -18.30 9.08
N SER A 83 -4.55 -18.19 7.74
CA SER A 83 -4.10 -16.97 7.07
C SER A 83 -5.15 -15.86 7.06
N TRP A 84 -6.40 -16.18 7.37
CA TRP A 84 -7.52 -15.24 7.39
C TRP A 84 -7.89 -14.88 8.83
N LEU A 85 -7.84 -13.59 9.17
CA LEU A 85 -8.10 -13.09 10.53
C LEU A 85 -9.58 -12.95 10.87
N SER A 86 -10.47 -13.55 10.06
CA SER A 86 -11.91 -13.28 10.10
C SER A 86 -12.21 -11.78 9.96
N HIS A 87 -13.37 -11.32 10.45
CA HIS A 87 -13.74 -9.91 10.51
C HIS A 87 -13.28 -9.22 11.80
N TYR A 88 -12.07 -9.53 12.29
CA TYR A 88 -11.48 -8.91 13.48
C TYR A 88 -10.36 -7.95 13.11
N ILE A 89 -10.31 -6.82 13.81
CA ILE A 89 -9.21 -5.87 13.71
C ILE A 89 -8.05 -6.39 14.56
N PRO A 90 -6.81 -6.50 14.00
CA PRO A 90 -5.66 -6.93 14.77
C PRO A 90 -5.44 -6.02 15.98
N SER A 91 -5.34 -6.62 17.17
CA SER A 91 -5.08 -5.96 18.44
C SER A 91 -4.01 -6.73 19.23
N PRO A 92 -3.44 -6.14 20.29
CA PRO A 92 -2.53 -6.87 21.18
C PRO A 92 -3.16 -8.14 21.78
N GLU A 93 -4.48 -8.18 21.93
CA GLU A 93 -5.24 -9.31 22.46
C GLU A 93 -5.63 -10.31 21.36
N HIS A 94 -5.92 -9.84 20.14
CA HIS A 94 -6.36 -10.65 19.01
C HIS A 94 -5.38 -10.51 17.83
N ALA A 95 -4.63 -11.56 17.53
CA ALA A 95 -3.54 -11.58 16.53
C ALA A 95 -2.40 -10.57 16.82
N PRO A 96 -1.71 -10.69 17.98
CA PRO A 96 -0.66 -9.76 18.40
C PRO A 96 0.49 -9.64 17.40
N LEU A 97 0.88 -10.76 16.77
CA LEU A 97 1.97 -10.77 15.80
C LEU A 97 1.67 -9.83 14.61
N VAL A 98 0.47 -9.92 14.05
CA VAL A 98 0.04 -9.07 12.92
C VAL A 98 -0.03 -7.61 13.35
N TYR A 99 -0.52 -7.33 14.55
CA TYR A 99 -0.57 -5.98 15.11
C TYR A 99 0.83 -5.34 15.18
N TYR A 100 1.82 -6.03 15.74
CA TYR A 100 3.18 -5.50 15.88
C TYR A 100 3.89 -5.36 14.54
N VAL A 101 3.71 -6.29 13.60
CA VAL A 101 4.23 -6.15 12.23
C VAL A 101 3.65 -4.90 11.56
N GLY A 102 2.34 -4.70 11.69
CA GLY A 102 1.66 -3.50 11.20
C GLY A 102 2.20 -2.22 11.84
N LEU A 103 2.48 -2.23 13.15
CA LEU A 103 3.09 -1.10 13.85
C LEU A 103 4.49 -0.77 13.33
N VAL A 104 5.32 -1.80 13.11
CA VAL A 104 6.65 -1.62 12.52
C VAL A 104 6.54 -0.98 11.13
N TYR A 105 5.66 -1.47 10.25
CA TYR A 105 5.49 -0.88 8.92
C TYR A 105 4.95 0.55 8.95
N LYS A 106 4.03 0.86 9.88
CA LYS A 106 3.53 2.24 10.08
C LYS A 106 4.63 3.23 10.44
N ILE A 107 5.72 2.78 11.07
CA ILE A 107 6.87 3.62 11.42
C ILE A 107 7.94 3.57 10.32
N LEU A 108 8.28 2.38 9.85
CA LEU A 108 9.39 2.14 8.92
C LEU A 108 9.15 2.80 7.56
N ILE A 109 7.95 2.66 6.99
CA ILE A 109 7.61 3.20 5.66
C ILE A 109 7.80 4.72 5.60
N PRO A 110 7.15 5.54 6.46
CA PRO A 110 7.33 6.99 6.40
C PRO A 110 8.75 7.43 6.75
N LEU A 111 9.44 6.70 7.63
CA LEU A 111 10.85 6.98 7.96
C LEU A 111 11.74 6.81 6.73
N VAL A 112 11.61 5.69 6.00
CA VAL A 112 12.40 5.42 4.79
C VAL A 112 12.07 6.43 3.69
N LEU A 113 10.78 6.67 3.43
CA LEU A 113 10.35 7.65 2.43
C LEU A 113 10.80 9.07 2.79
N GLY A 114 10.72 9.45 4.06
CA GLY A 114 11.16 10.74 4.56
C GLY A 114 12.68 10.94 4.46
N ALA A 115 13.46 9.92 4.82
CA ALA A 115 14.91 9.95 4.68
C ALA A 115 15.33 10.07 3.20
N MET A 116 14.67 9.33 2.31
CA MET A 116 14.90 9.41 0.87
C MET A 116 14.55 10.81 0.32
N ALA A 117 13.39 11.36 0.71
CA ALA A 117 12.99 12.70 0.32
C ALA A 117 14.00 13.76 0.79
N LEU A 118 14.46 13.68 2.05
CA LEU A 118 15.46 14.58 2.61
C LEU A 118 16.79 14.48 1.86
N PHE A 119 17.22 13.27 1.51
CA PHE A 119 18.43 13.04 0.73
C PHE A 119 18.35 13.72 -0.65
N ILE A 120 17.25 13.48 -1.37
CA ILE A 120 17.01 14.07 -2.70
C ILE A 120 16.98 15.61 -2.62
N LEU A 121 16.25 16.17 -1.66
CA LEU A 121 16.14 17.61 -1.49
C LEU A 121 17.49 18.26 -1.15
N THR A 122 18.30 17.60 -0.32
CA THR A 122 19.65 18.07 0.02
C THR A 122 20.57 18.05 -1.19
N ASP A 123 20.51 17.02 -2.03
CA ASP A 123 21.31 16.95 -3.26
C ASP A 123 20.93 18.04 -4.27
N ILE A 124 19.62 18.20 -4.51
CA ILE A 124 19.08 19.27 -5.37
C ILE A 124 19.52 20.64 -4.86
N TYR A 125 19.40 20.89 -3.56
CA TYR A 125 19.82 22.14 -2.94
C TYR A 125 21.31 22.42 -3.15
N ARG A 126 22.18 21.42 -2.95
CA ARG A 126 23.62 21.55 -3.18
C ARG A 126 23.93 21.86 -4.64
N LYS A 127 23.25 21.20 -5.58
CA LYS A 127 23.44 21.41 -7.03
C LYS A 127 23.03 22.82 -7.46
N VAL A 128 21.88 23.31 -6.98
CA VAL A 128 21.39 24.67 -7.26
C VAL A 128 22.29 25.73 -6.63
N SER A 129 22.70 25.54 -5.37
CA SER A 129 23.59 26.48 -4.66
C SER A 129 24.97 26.59 -5.34
N ARG A 130 25.55 25.47 -5.79
CA ARG A 130 26.80 25.45 -6.57
C ARG A 130 26.65 26.18 -7.91
N LYS A 131 25.57 25.94 -8.65
CA LYS A 131 25.31 26.62 -9.94
C LYS A 131 25.14 28.13 -9.75
N ARG A 132 24.42 28.56 -8.71
CA ARG A 132 24.28 29.97 -8.34
C ARG A 132 25.62 30.62 -7.98
N LYS A 133 26.46 29.95 -7.18
CA LYS A 133 27.82 30.45 -6.86
C LYS A 133 28.72 30.52 -8.09
N LYS A 134 28.69 29.52 -8.99
CA LYS A 134 29.48 29.55 -10.24
C LYS A 134 29.06 30.70 -11.16
N ASN A 135 27.77 30.95 -11.33
CA ASN A 135 27.27 32.06 -12.13
C ASN A 135 27.55 33.43 -11.49
N GLY A 136 27.54 33.52 -10.16
CA GLY A 136 27.94 34.74 -9.43
C GLY A 136 29.44 35.04 -9.53
N ASN A 137 30.31 34.02 -9.56
CA ASN A 137 31.76 34.21 -9.73
C ASN A 137 32.17 34.44 -11.20
N ASN A 138 31.47 33.84 -12.17
CA ASN A 138 31.73 34.06 -13.60
C ASN A 138 31.15 35.38 -14.14
N GLY A 139 30.36 36.12 -13.36
CA GLY A 139 29.93 37.48 -13.71
C GLY A 139 30.99 38.56 -13.50
N GLY A 140 32.19 38.19 -13.05
CA GLY A 140 33.29 39.12 -12.76
C GLY A 140 34.58 38.91 -13.55
N ILE A 141 34.63 37.94 -14.47
CA ILE A 141 35.79 37.74 -15.35
C ILE A 141 35.25 37.45 -16.76
N GLU A 142 34.90 38.52 -17.47
CA GLU A 142 34.95 38.51 -18.93
C GLU A 142 36.43 38.44 -19.28
N GLU A 143 36.88 37.23 -19.61
CA GLU A 143 38.26 36.94 -19.97
C GLU A 143 38.61 37.74 -21.22
N LEU A 144 39.42 38.78 -21.03
CA LEU A 144 40.04 39.57 -22.07
C LEU A 144 40.86 38.62 -22.94
N GLN A 145 40.29 38.17 -24.06
CA GLN A 145 41.02 37.38 -25.04
C GLN A 145 42.21 38.23 -25.53
N PRO A 146 43.47 37.78 -25.36
CA PRO A 146 44.60 38.55 -25.84
C PRO A 146 44.48 38.69 -27.36
N PRO A 147 44.79 39.88 -27.93
CA PRO A 147 44.70 40.08 -29.37
C PRO A 147 45.61 39.08 -30.07
N THR A 148 45.06 38.37 -31.06
CA THR A 148 45.85 37.54 -31.97
C THR A 148 46.87 38.42 -32.68
N PRO A 149 48.17 38.06 -32.71
CA PRO A 149 49.13 38.86 -33.44
C PRO A 149 48.83 38.80 -34.94
N ASP A 150 48.60 39.96 -35.54
CA ASP A 150 48.48 40.12 -37.00
C ASP A 150 49.90 40.15 -37.59
N PHE A 151 50.24 39.08 -38.30
CA PHE A 151 51.53 38.92 -38.98
C PHE A 151 51.47 39.30 -40.48
N SER A 152 50.50 40.09 -40.92
CA SER A 152 50.30 40.38 -42.35
C SER A 152 51.12 41.55 -42.92
N GLN A 153 52.04 42.18 -42.17
CA GLN A 153 52.75 43.39 -42.65
C GLN A 153 54.29 43.30 -42.74
N ASP A 154 54.89 42.13 -42.58
CA ASP A 154 56.34 41.94 -42.77
C ASP A 154 56.65 41.04 -43.98
N SER A 155 56.39 41.53 -45.19
CA SER A 155 57.12 41.04 -46.37
C SER A 155 57.23 42.14 -47.43
N LYS A 156 58.49 42.54 -47.66
CA LYS A 156 58.97 43.34 -48.79
C LYS A 156 58.48 42.81 -50.14
#